data_AF-A0A2I0CV68-F1
#
_entry.id   AF-A0A2I0CV68-F1
#
_cell.length_a   1.000
_cell.length_b   1.000
_cell.length_c   1.000
_cell.angle_alpha   90.00
_cell.angle_beta   90.00
_cell.angle_gamma   90.00
#
_symmetry.space_group_name_H-M   'P 1'
#
loop_
_entity.id
_entity.type
_entity.pdbx_description
1 polymer ?
#
loop_
_entity_poly.entity_id
_entity_poly.type
_entity_poly.pdbx_seq_one_letter_code
_entity_poly.pdbx_strand_id
1 'polypeptide(L)'
;IGRDVPLLGIPAGVKMYSAVFAIDPLTASSLIREFDPARVRDAEVMDVDEEAYRNNILQTRLFGIARTPSSPGRVQVSKQVYEEADEERAKAVIAQFLDEILLPGTLYIIGAGTTTEALTRRLGIRKTLLGVDAIRNRRLVAADCNEKTLLGLADKYPDTRIILSPIGAQGFILGRGNQQISAALVRKTGIKNIIVAATPHKLAELPFLYVDSGDADLDREFGDSIQVISGYRIAQRKKIRH
;
A
#
# COMPACT_ATOMS: atom_id res chain seq x y z
N ILE A 1 13.03 14.79 -27.07
CA ILE A 1 13.53 13.42 -26.85
C ILE A 1 12.30 12.53 -26.84
N GLY A 2 11.84 12.11 -28.02
CA GLY A 2 10.58 11.38 -28.17
C GLY A 2 10.74 9.90 -27.82
N ARG A 3 9.94 9.04 -28.46
CA ARG A 3 10.06 7.58 -28.29
C ARG A 3 11.41 7.03 -28.75
N ASP A 4 12.17 7.73 -29.59
CA ASP A 4 13.34 7.16 -30.27
C ASP A 4 14.51 6.80 -29.33
N VAL A 5 14.65 7.47 -28.18
CA VAL A 5 15.74 7.24 -27.23
C VAL A 5 15.19 6.74 -25.90
N PRO A 6 15.57 5.53 -25.43
CA PRO A 6 15.17 5.03 -24.12
C PRO A 6 15.77 5.88 -22.98
N LEU A 7 14.97 6.13 -21.95
CA LEU A 7 15.34 6.85 -20.75
C LEU A 7 15.36 5.87 -19.57
N LEU A 8 16.38 6.00 -18.73
CA LEU A 8 16.45 5.31 -17.44
C LEU A 8 16.87 6.34 -16.38
N GLY A 9 16.01 6.55 -15.41
CA GLY A 9 16.29 7.39 -14.25
C GLY A 9 17.09 6.61 -13.20
N ILE A 10 18.21 7.18 -12.73
CA ILE A 10 18.94 6.65 -11.58
C ILE A 10 18.35 7.26 -10.32
N PRO A 11 17.92 6.46 -9.34
CA PRO A 11 17.32 6.99 -8.14
C PRO A 11 18.34 7.74 -7.26
N ALA A 12 18.08 9.01 -7.00
CA ALA A 12 18.96 9.89 -6.21
C ALA A 12 18.27 10.51 -4.97
N GLY A 13 17.05 10.09 -4.64
CA GLY A 13 16.29 10.61 -3.49
C GLY A 13 14.87 10.03 -3.36
N VAL A 14 14.12 10.45 -2.33
CA VAL A 14 12.81 9.87 -1.93
C VAL A 14 11.58 10.39 -2.69
N LYS A 15 11.74 11.07 -3.83
CA LYS A 15 10.62 11.71 -4.56
C LYS A 15 10.68 11.47 -6.06
N MET A 16 10.49 10.22 -6.49
CA MET A 16 10.48 9.87 -7.91
C MET A 16 9.22 9.08 -8.22
N TYR A 17 8.32 9.70 -8.97
CA TYR A 17 6.99 9.17 -9.30
C TYR A 17 6.88 8.72 -10.76
N SER A 18 7.89 9.05 -11.58
CA SER A 18 7.96 8.59 -12.96
C SER A 18 8.36 7.12 -13.02
N ALA A 19 7.67 6.33 -13.86
CA ALA A 19 7.93 4.90 -14.07
C ALA A 19 9.21 4.60 -14.88
N VAL A 20 10.00 5.63 -15.19
CA VAL A 20 11.32 5.55 -15.86
C VAL A 20 12.49 5.37 -14.88
N PHE A 21 12.27 5.52 -13.57
CA PHE A 21 13.33 5.33 -12.57
C PHE A 21 13.51 3.86 -12.20
N ALA A 22 14.76 3.44 -12.04
CA ALA A 22 15.07 2.17 -11.41
C ALA A 22 14.72 2.21 -9.91
N ILE A 23 14.43 1.04 -9.33
CA ILE A 23 14.08 0.91 -7.91
C ILE A 23 15.24 1.25 -6.96
N ASP A 24 16.48 1.09 -7.41
CA ASP A 24 17.71 1.44 -6.69
C ASP A 24 18.90 1.58 -7.69
N PRO A 25 20.03 2.18 -7.28
CA PRO A 25 21.17 2.38 -8.17
C PRO A 25 21.83 1.08 -8.67
N LEU A 26 21.80 -0.01 -7.89
CA LEU A 26 22.32 -1.32 -8.33
C LEU A 26 21.44 -1.90 -9.43
N THR A 27 20.11 -1.78 -9.30
CA THR A 27 19.18 -2.18 -10.36
C THR A 27 19.36 -1.35 -11.63
N ALA A 28 19.60 -0.04 -11.50
CA ALA A 28 19.93 0.80 -12.66
C ALA A 28 21.21 0.31 -13.37
N SER A 29 22.25 0.00 -12.61
CA SER A 29 23.51 -0.54 -13.13
C SER A 29 23.31 -1.87 -13.87
N SER A 30 22.54 -2.80 -13.29
CA SER A 30 22.21 -4.07 -13.94
C SER A 30 21.43 -3.88 -15.24
N LEU A 31 20.43 -2.99 -15.25
CA LEU A 31 19.64 -2.67 -16.45
C LEU A 31 20.47 -2.02 -17.56
N ILE A 32 21.47 -1.21 -17.21
CA ILE A 32 22.40 -0.61 -18.18
C ILE A 32 23.34 -1.69 -18.74
N ARG A 33 23.86 -2.58 -17.88
CA ARG A 33 24.76 -3.67 -18.29
C ARG A 33 24.07 -4.71 -19.17
N GLU A 34 22.80 -4.98 -18.92
CA GLU A 34 21.97 -5.93 -19.66
C GLU A 34 21.11 -5.24 -20.73
N PHE A 35 21.40 -3.97 -21.07
CA PHE A 35 20.58 -3.21 -21.98
C PHE A 35 20.54 -3.84 -23.38
N ASP A 36 19.32 -4.12 -23.82
CA ASP A 36 19.02 -4.60 -25.16
C ASP A 36 18.00 -3.62 -25.77
N PRO A 37 18.30 -2.98 -26.92
CA PRO A 37 17.37 -2.09 -27.60
C PRO A 37 16.02 -2.74 -27.97
N ALA A 38 15.98 -4.07 -28.07
CA ALA A 38 14.75 -4.84 -28.27
C ALA A 38 13.93 -5.05 -26.98
N ARG A 39 14.48 -4.71 -25.80
CA ARG A 39 13.87 -4.92 -24.48
C ARG A 39 13.58 -3.60 -23.77
N VAL A 40 12.80 -2.77 -24.43
CA VAL A 40 12.32 -1.50 -23.87
C VAL A 40 10.80 -1.51 -23.75
N ARG A 41 10.28 -0.88 -22.70
CA ARG A 41 8.84 -0.72 -22.45
C ARG A 41 8.46 0.75 -22.38
N ASP A 42 7.22 1.07 -22.70
CA ASP A 42 6.67 2.39 -22.40
C ASP A 42 6.55 2.59 -20.88
N ALA A 43 6.83 3.81 -20.43
CA ALA A 43 6.80 4.22 -19.04
C ALA A 43 6.36 5.69 -18.94
N GLU A 44 5.50 5.95 -17.97
CA GLU A 44 4.97 7.28 -17.68
C GLU A 44 6.02 8.15 -17.01
N VAL A 45 6.21 9.35 -17.57
CA VAL A 45 6.97 10.42 -16.94
C VAL A 45 5.98 11.27 -16.18
N MET A 46 6.01 11.15 -14.86
CA MET A 46 5.11 11.79 -13.91
C MET A 46 5.86 12.84 -13.12
N ASP A 47 5.25 14.00 -12.98
CA ASP A 47 5.74 15.07 -12.11
C ASP A 47 4.76 15.31 -10.96
N VAL A 48 5.27 15.75 -9.82
CA VAL A 48 4.46 16.09 -8.66
C VAL A 48 4.24 17.58 -8.63
N ASP A 49 2.99 17.99 -8.46
CA ASP A 49 2.69 19.37 -8.13
C ASP A 49 3.18 19.67 -6.70
N GLU A 50 4.31 20.38 -6.62
CA GLU A 50 4.97 20.68 -5.35
C GLU A 50 4.13 21.62 -4.45
N GLU A 51 3.22 22.42 -5.00
CA GLU A 51 2.29 23.25 -4.22
C GLU A 51 1.14 22.41 -3.66
N ALA A 52 0.57 21.49 -4.43
CA ALA A 52 -0.42 20.53 -3.92
C ALA A 52 0.20 19.61 -2.86
N TYR A 53 1.43 19.14 -3.09
CA TYR A 53 2.17 18.30 -2.15
C TYR A 53 2.41 18.99 -0.80
N ARG A 54 2.72 20.30 -0.82
CA ARG A 54 2.85 21.12 0.41
C ARG A 54 1.55 21.24 1.21
N ASN A 55 0.41 21.02 0.57
CA ASN A 55 -0.92 21.03 1.18
C ASN A 55 -1.46 19.63 1.52
N ASN A 56 -0.60 18.60 1.57
CA ASN A 56 -0.97 17.19 1.77
C ASN A 56 -1.93 16.63 0.69
N ILE A 57 -1.89 17.20 -0.51
CA ILE A 57 -2.63 16.72 -1.67
C ILE A 57 -1.61 16.14 -2.65
N LEU A 58 -1.57 14.81 -2.77
CA LEU A 58 -0.72 14.16 -3.78
C LEU A 58 -1.38 14.30 -5.15
N GLN A 59 -0.96 15.33 -5.88
CA GLN A 59 -1.40 15.56 -7.25
C GLN A 59 -0.22 15.32 -8.18
N THR A 60 -0.27 14.24 -8.93
CA THR A 60 0.72 13.91 -9.96
C THR A 60 0.14 14.23 -11.34
N ARG A 61 0.98 14.76 -12.23
CA ARG A 61 0.62 15.07 -13.60
C ARG A 61 1.47 14.23 -14.55
N LEU A 62 0.80 13.56 -15.49
CA LEU A 62 1.46 12.89 -16.61
C LEU A 62 2.05 13.95 -17.55
N PHE A 63 3.38 13.99 -17.63
CA PHE A 63 4.12 14.84 -18.56
C PHE A 63 4.28 14.19 -19.93
N GLY A 64 4.33 12.85 -19.99
CA GLY A 64 4.40 12.12 -21.24
C GLY A 64 4.76 10.66 -21.06
N ILE A 65 4.95 9.97 -22.18
CA ILE A 65 5.34 8.55 -22.22
C ILE A 65 6.73 8.46 -22.86
N ALA A 66 7.65 7.78 -22.18
CA ALA A 66 8.99 7.48 -22.67
C ALA A 66 9.24 5.97 -22.72
N ARG A 67 10.22 5.52 -23.50
CA ARG A 67 10.67 4.11 -23.46
C ARG A 67 11.72 3.96 -22.36
N THR A 68 11.69 2.87 -21.59
CA THR A 68 12.70 2.53 -20.57
C THR A 68 13.17 1.08 -20.72
N PRO A 69 14.44 0.76 -20.43
CA PRO A 69 14.94 -0.62 -20.39
C PRO A 69 14.10 -1.54 -19.50
N SER A 70 13.97 -2.81 -19.90
CA SER A 70 13.25 -3.87 -19.19
C SER A 70 13.96 -5.22 -19.34
N SER A 71 13.80 -6.15 -18.39
CA SER A 71 14.45 -7.48 -18.43
C SER A 71 13.41 -8.60 -18.66
N PRO A 72 13.73 -9.71 -19.39
CA PRO A 72 12.77 -10.77 -19.73
C PRO A 72 12.36 -11.64 -18.54
N GLY A 73 11.14 -12.17 -18.61
CA GLY A 73 10.46 -12.93 -17.55
C GLY A 73 9.09 -12.34 -17.18
N ARG A 74 8.77 -11.15 -17.72
CA ARG A 74 7.52 -10.41 -17.53
C ARG A 74 7.12 -9.75 -18.85
N VAL A 75 6.48 -10.49 -19.74
CA VAL A 75 5.86 -9.89 -20.92
C VAL A 75 4.51 -9.33 -20.49
N GLN A 76 4.29 -8.02 -20.58
CA GLN A 76 2.94 -7.48 -20.70
C GLN A 76 2.91 -6.10 -21.35
N VAL A 77 2.51 -6.11 -22.62
CA VAL A 77 2.31 -4.97 -23.51
C VAL A 77 1.03 -4.21 -23.11
N SER A 78 1.04 -2.88 -23.24
CA SER A 78 -0.09 -1.94 -23.15
C SER A 78 -0.94 -1.96 -21.88
N LYS A 79 -0.42 -2.50 -20.77
CA LYS A 79 -1.22 -2.78 -19.60
C LYS A 79 -1.32 -1.72 -18.53
N GLN A 80 -0.56 -0.62 -18.50
CA GLN A 80 -0.65 0.30 -17.35
C GLN A 80 -2.01 0.98 -17.17
N VAL A 81 -2.70 1.45 -18.22
CA VAL A 81 -4.06 2.04 -18.08
C VAL A 81 -5.09 0.96 -17.73
N TYR A 82 -4.94 -0.26 -18.26
CA TYR A 82 -5.76 -1.40 -17.87
C TYR A 82 -5.45 -1.86 -16.45
N GLU A 83 -4.19 -1.86 -16.02
CA GLU A 83 -3.71 -2.25 -14.69
C GLU A 83 -4.11 -1.21 -13.66
N GLU A 84 -4.08 0.09 -13.93
CA GLU A 84 -4.63 1.11 -13.03
C GLU A 84 -6.16 1.00 -12.93
N ALA A 85 -6.85 0.82 -14.05
CA ALA A 85 -8.29 0.58 -14.04
C ALA A 85 -8.65 -0.72 -13.31
N ASP A 86 -7.86 -1.78 -13.48
CA ASP A 86 -8.04 -3.08 -12.83
C ASP A 86 -7.63 -3.03 -11.36
N GLU A 87 -6.63 -2.24 -11.00
CA GLU A 87 -6.19 -1.97 -9.63
C GLU A 87 -7.26 -1.17 -8.89
N GLU A 88 -7.83 -0.13 -9.50
CA GLU A 88 -8.90 0.66 -8.88
C GLU A 88 -10.21 -0.14 -8.79
N ARG A 89 -10.51 -0.98 -9.79
CA ARG A 89 -11.58 -1.99 -9.70
C ARG A 89 -11.32 -2.98 -8.57
N ALA A 90 -10.11 -3.52 -8.46
CA ALA A 90 -9.75 -4.45 -7.39
C ALA A 90 -9.92 -3.79 -6.01
N LYS A 91 -9.46 -2.56 -5.83
CA LYS A 91 -9.70 -1.78 -4.60
C LYS A 91 -11.18 -1.56 -4.34
N ALA A 92 -11.98 -1.22 -5.34
CA ALA A 92 -13.43 -1.04 -5.19
C ALA A 92 -14.14 -2.32 -4.74
N VAL A 93 -13.76 -3.46 -5.32
CA VAL A 93 -14.27 -4.79 -5.01
C VAL A 93 -13.86 -5.23 -3.59
N ILE A 94 -12.60 -4.96 -3.20
CA ILE A 94 -12.10 -5.17 -1.82
C ILE A 94 -12.88 -4.28 -0.84
N ALA A 95 -13.02 -2.98 -1.15
CA ALA A 95 -13.72 -2.02 -0.32
C ALA A 95 -15.20 -2.38 -0.12
N GLN A 96 -15.86 -2.89 -1.17
CA GLN A 96 -17.22 -3.41 -1.07
C GLN A 96 -17.30 -4.54 -0.05
N PHE A 97 -16.40 -5.53 -0.15
CA PHE A 97 -16.40 -6.65 0.78
C PHE A 97 -16.08 -6.21 2.21
N LEU A 98 -15.11 -5.31 2.39
CA LEU A 98 -14.75 -4.76 3.70
C LEU A 98 -15.92 -4.02 4.36
N ASP A 99 -16.70 -3.22 3.61
CA ASP A 99 -17.92 -2.54 4.10
C ASP A 99 -19.01 -3.53 4.54
N GLU A 100 -19.22 -4.61 3.78
CA GLU A 100 -20.20 -5.65 4.11
C GLU A 100 -19.88 -6.41 5.41
N ILE A 101 -18.59 -6.54 5.76
CA ILE A 101 -18.16 -7.22 6.99
C ILE A 101 -17.94 -6.28 8.19
N LEU A 102 -18.22 -4.97 8.04
CA LEU A 102 -18.18 -4.04 9.16
C LEU A 102 -19.31 -4.34 10.13
N LEU A 103 -18.96 -4.56 11.39
CA LEU A 103 -19.89 -4.85 12.46
C LEU A 103 -20.34 -3.56 13.16
N PRO A 104 -21.63 -3.41 13.46
CA PRO A 104 -22.11 -2.33 14.31
C PRO A 104 -21.47 -2.37 15.69
N GLY A 105 -21.11 -1.21 16.24
CA GLY A 105 -20.54 -1.07 17.58
C GLY A 105 -19.03 -1.24 17.66
N THR A 106 -18.40 -1.85 16.66
CA THR A 106 -16.96 -2.13 16.58
C THR A 106 -16.15 -0.90 16.15
N LEU A 107 -15.01 -0.67 16.79
CA LEU A 107 -14.01 0.31 16.38
C LEU A 107 -13.08 -0.32 15.33
N TYR A 108 -12.86 0.37 14.21
CA TYR A 108 -11.90 -0.02 13.20
C TYR A 108 -10.80 1.02 13.08
N ILE A 109 -9.56 0.59 13.31
CA ILE A 109 -8.35 1.35 13.10
C ILE A 109 -7.91 1.09 11.65
N ILE A 110 -7.88 2.15 10.84
CA ILE A 110 -7.67 2.09 9.39
C ILE A 110 -6.26 2.59 9.08
N GLY A 111 -5.36 1.66 8.77
CA GLY A 111 -3.99 1.94 8.36
C GLY A 111 -3.88 2.77 7.08
N ALA A 112 -2.69 3.28 6.80
CA ALA A 112 -2.41 4.10 5.62
C ALA A 112 -2.57 3.34 4.30
N GLY A 113 -2.72 4.09 3.20
CA GLY A 113 -2.68 3.59 1.83
C GLY A 113 -3.99 3.69 1.05
N THR A 114 -3.88 3.56 -0.27
CA THR A 114 -5.00 3.72 -1.21
C THR A 114 -6.01 2.57 -1.14
N THR A 115 -5.59 1.36 -0.77
CA THR A 115 -6.49 0.21 -0.57
C THR A 115 -7.46 0.46 0.59
N THR A 116 -6.96 0.98 1.71
CA THR A 116 -7.77 1.30 2.89
C THR A 116 -8.55 2.60 2.70
N GLU A 117 -8.03 3.55 1.92
CA GLU A 117 -8.77 4.73 1.46
C GLU A 117 -10.00 4.36 0.61
N ALA A 118 -9.90 3.34 -0.25
CA ALA A 118 -11.05 2.89 -1.04
C ALA A 118 -12.24 2.46 -0.16
N LEU A 119 -11.97 1.85 1.00
CA LEU A 119 -13.00 1.54 2.02
C LEU A 119 -13.60 2.82 2.60
N THR A 120 -12.79 3.75 3.10
CA THR A 120 -13.33 4.98 3.72
C THR A 120 -14.06 5.86 2.72
N ARG A 121 -13.57 5.94 1.47
CA ARG A 121 -14.24 6.63 0.36
C ARG A 121 -15.62 6.04 0.09
N ARG A 122 -15.75 4.71 0.10
CA ARG A 122 -17.04 4.03 -0.05
C ARG A 122 -18.01 4.37 1.09
N LEU A 123 -17.50 4.55 2.30
CA LEU A 123 -18.30 4.97 3.47
C LEU A 123 -18.65 6.47 3.46
N GLY A 124 -18.20 7.24 2.46
CA GLY A 124 -18.35 8.70 2.44
C GLY A 124 -17.45 9.42 3.44
N ILE A 125 -16.37 8.79 3.89
CA ILE A 125 -15.43 9.31 4.89
C ILE A 125 -14.12 9.71 4.20
N ARG A 126 -13.68 10.95 4.44
CA ARG A 126 -12.36 11.42 4.01
C ARG A 126 -11.29 10.85 4.95
N LYS A 127 -10.27 10.20 4.38
CA LYS A 127 -9.16 9.56 5.09
C LYS A 127 -7.86 10.37 4.96
N THR A 128 -7.01 10.30 5.97
CA THR A 128 -5.60 10.68 5.88
C THR A 128 -4.81 9.59 5.16
N LEU A 129 -4.38 9.86 3.92
CA LEU A 129 -3.76 8.86 3.04
C LEU A 129 -2.52 8.18 3.65
N LEU A 130 -1.65 8.96 4.29
CA LEU A 130 -0.41 8.49 4.92
C LEU A 130 -0.53 8.26 6.44
N GLY A 131 -1.73 8.46 7.00
CA GLY A 131 -1.99 8.38 8.43
C GLY A 131 -2.88 7.21 8.81
N VAL A 132 -3.10 7.06 10.11
CA VAL A 132 -3.99 6.04 10.69
C VAL A 132 -5.24 6.71 11.24
N ASP A 133 -6.41 6.30 10.77
CA ASP A 133 -7.69 6.88 11.19
C ASP A 133 -8.48 5.85 12.00
N ALA A 134 -9.45 6.32 12.78
CA ALA A 134 -10.35 5.45 13.54
C ALA A 134 -11.79 5.70 13.13
N ILE A 135 -12.50 4.64 12.73
CA ILE A 135 -13.92 4.70 12.35
C ILE A 135 -14.75 3.79 13.27
N ARG A 136 -15.98 4.20 13.54
CA ARG A 136 -16.96 3.40 14.29
C ARG A 136 -18.35 3.71 13.77
N ASN A 137 -19.20 2.69 13.61
CA ASN A 137 -20.55 2.85 13.07
C ASN A 137 -20.58 3.66 11.76
N ARG A 138 -19.64 3.37 10.85
CA ARG A 138 -19.49 4.06 9.56
C ARG A 138 -19.29 5.59 9.69
N ARG A 139 -18.71 6.04 10.80
CA ARG A 139 -18.36 7.45 11.02
C ARG A 139 -16.92 7.57 11.49
N LEU A 140 -16.27 8.65 11.09
CA LEU A 140 -14.94 9.01 11.58
C LEU A 140 -15.03 9.39 13.07
N VAL A 141 -14.19 8.76 13.89
CA VAL A 141 -14.07 9.04 15.33
C VAL A 141 -12.83 9.87 15.60
N ALA A 142 -11.74 9.57 14.90
CA ALA A 142 -10.51 10.34 14.94
C ALA A 142 -9.75 10.18 13.62
N ALA A 143 -9.05 11.22 13.20
CA ALA A 143 -8.22 11.25 12.01
C ALA A 143 -6.75 11.43 12.40
N ASP A 144 -5.85 10.88 11.60
CA ASP A 144 -4.39 11.00 11.74
C ASP A 144 -3.91 10.76 13.18
N CYS A 145 -4.32 9.61 13.72
CA CYS A 145 -4.16 9.25 15.12
C CYS A 145 -2.71 8.82 15.39
N ASN A 146 -2.14 9.33 16.48
CA ASN A 146 -0.95 8.74 17.08
C ASN A 146 -1.30 7.52 17.97
N GLU A 147 -0.26 6.82 18.46
CA GLU A 147 -0.40 5.66 19.33
C GLU A 147 -1.29 5.94 20.56
N LYS A 148 -1.05 7.06 21.25
CA LYS A 148 -1.79 7.43 22.47
C LYS A 148 -3.29 7.55 22.20
N THR A 149 -3.66 8.19 21.09
CA THR A 149 -5.06 8.31 20.66
C THR A 149 -5.65 6.95 20.36
N LEU A 150 -4.94 6.09 19.63
CA LEU A 150 -5.43 4.76 19.26
C LEU A 150 -5.62 3.85 20.48
N LEU A 151 -4.68 3.84 21.43
CA LEU A 151 -4.80 3.10 22.68
C LEU A 151 -5.99 3.59 23.52
N GLY A 152 -6.16 4.90 23.67
CA GLY A 152 -7.29 5.45 24.41
C GLY A 152 -8.65 5.13 23.77
N LEU A 153 -8.71 5.07 22.43
CA LEU A 153 -9.90 4.62 21.73
C LEU A 153 -10.15 3.12 21.93
N ALA A 154 -9.10 2.29 21.88
CA ALA A 154 -9.21 0.85 22.13
C ALA A 154 -9.62 0.54 23.58
N ASP A 155 -9.22 1.37 24.56
CA ASP A 155 -9.69 1.29 25.94
C ASP A 155 -11.19 1.62 26.06
N LYS A 156 -11.63 2.65 25.34
CA LYS A 156 -13.03 3.07 25.32
C LYS A 156 -13.94 2.09 24.58
N TYR A 157 -13.41 1.39 23.58
CA TYR A 157 -14.16 0.48 22.70
C TYR A 157 -13.50 -0.90 22.67
N PRO A 158 -13.89 -1.83 23.57
CA PRO A 158 -13.22 -3.13 23.69
C PRO A 158 -13.25 -4.00 22.42
N ASP A 159 -14.31 -3.89 21.62
CA ASP A 159 -14.37 -4.52 20.30
C ASP A 159 -13.69 -3.62 19.27
N THR A 160 -12.37 -3.79 19.15
CA THR A 160 -11.49 -3.06 18.23
C THR A 160 -10.89 -4.01 17.21
N ARG A 161 -10.78 -3.56 15.96
CA ARG A 161 -10.13 -4.28 14.85
C ARG A 161 -9.21 -3.35 14.09
N ILE A 162 -8.20 -3.90 13.43
CA ILE A 162 -7.22 -3.14 12.66
C ILE A 162 -7.30 -3.58 11.20
N ILE A 163 -7.52 -2.65 10.28
CA ILE A 163 -7.50 -2.89 8.84
C ILE A 163 -6.22 -2.30 8.25
N LEU A 164 -5.40 -3.14 7.65
CA LEU A 164 -4.07 -2.79 7.12
C LEU A 164 -3.98 -3.12 5.63
N SER A 165 -3.12 -2.39 4.93
CA SER A 165 -2.62 -2.77 3.61
C SER A 165 -1.10 -2.77 3.66
N PRO A 166 -0.43 -3.66 2.91
CA PRO A 166 1.03 -3.59 2.76
C PRO A 166 1.45 -2.21 2.25
N ILE A 167 2.44 -1.63 2.92
CA ILE A 167 2.95 -0.29 2.69
C ILE A 167 3.96 -0.33 1.54
N GLY A 168 3.71 0.48 0.51
CA GLY A 168 4.55 0.55 -0.69
C GLY A 168 4.77 -0.80 -1.37
N ALA A 169 5.89 -0.91 -2.09
CA ALA A 169 6.36 -2.15 -2.71
C ALA A 169 7.20 -3.03 -1.77
N GLN A 170 7.34 -2.63 -0.50
CA GLN A 170 8.22 -3.31 0.47
C GLN A 170 7.53 -4.45 1.21
N GLY A 171 6.20 -4.42 1.33
CA GLY A 171 5.42 -5.51 1.91
C GLY A 171 5.24 -5.47 3.43
N PHE A 172 5.67 -4.41 4.11
CA PHE A 172 5.42 -4.23 5.53
C PHE A 172 3.92 -4.03 5.79
N ILE A 173 3.35 -4.86 6.66
CA ILE A 173 1.98 -4.66 7.19
C ILE A 173 2.03 -3.99 8.57
N LEU A 174 3.11 -4.19 9.32
CA LEU A 174 3.44 -3.50 10.57
C LEU A 174 4.92 -3.15 10.55
N GLY A 175 5.29 -1.96 11.02
CA GLY A 175 6.67 -1.50 11.08
C GLY A 175 7.11 -0.53 9.97
N ARG A 176 8.41 -0.22 9.97
CA ARG A 176 9.14 0.75 9.12
C ARG A 176 8.30 1.95 8.63
N GLY A 177 8.17 2.95 9.51
CA GLY A 177 7.67 4.29 9.17
C GLY A 177 6.24 4.59 9.63
N ASN A 178 5.54 3.63 10.23
CA ASN A 178 4.20 3.83 10.81
C ASN A 178 4.07 3.18 12.21
N GLN A 179 4.76 3.76 13.20
CA GLN A 179 4.70 3.32 14.61
C GLN A 179 3.39 3.71 15.33
N GLN A 180 2.41 4.29 14.63
CA GLN A 180 1.12 4.63 15.22
C GLN A 180 0.40 3.35 15.70
N ILE A 181 0.57 2.24 14.97
CA ILE A 181 0.05 0.92 15.33
C ILE A 181 1.14 0.14 16.05
N SER A 182 1.27 0.41 17.35
CA SER A 182 2.32 -0.16 18.19
C SER A 182 2.04 -1.61 18.62
N ALA A 183 3.08 -2.29 19.11
CA ALA A 183 2.96 -3.61 19.73
C ALA A 183 1.92 -3.64 20.87
N ALA A 184 1.85 -2.59 21.69
CA ALA A 184 0.87 -2.48 22.77
C ALA A 184 -0.58 -2.47 22.24
N LEU A 185 -0.82 -1.74 21.15
CA LEU A 185 -2.12 -1.69 20.50
C LEU A 185 -2.49 -3.02 19.85
N VAL A 186 -1.53 -3.67 19.19
CA VAL A 186 -1.71 -4.99 18.58
C VAL A 186 -2.00 -6.05 19.65
N ARG A 187 -1.28 -6.06 20.77
CA ARG A 187 -1.54 -6.98 21.89
C ARG A 187 -2.92 -6.75 22.49
N LYS A 188 -3.32 -5.49 22.69
CA LYS A 188 -4.65 -5.12 23.19
C LYS A 188 -5.77 -5.56 22.24
N THR A 189 -5.58 -5.38 20.94
CA THR A 189 -6.57 -5.74 19.92
C THR A 189 -6.59 -7.25 19.66
N GLY A 190 -5.44 -7.91 19.74
CA GLY A 190 -5.21 -9.30 19.37
C GLY A 190 -4.99 -9.48 17.86
N ILE A 191 -4.00 -10.30 17.49
CA ILE A 191 -3.62 -10.58 16.10
C ILE A 191 -4.79 -11.08 15.25
N LYS A 192 -5.69 -11.88 15.85
CA LYS A 192 -6.91 -12.40 15.19
C LYS A 192 -7.88 -11.32 14.70
N ASN A 193 -7.75 -10.10 15.23
CA ASN A 193 -8.58 -8.95 14.89
C ASN A 193 -7.89 -8.01 13.88
N ILE A 194 -6.75 -8.42 13.33
CA ILE A 194 -6.07 -7.74 12.23
C ILE A 194 -6.58 -8.30 10.90
N ILE A 195 -7.03 -7.40 10.04
CA ILE A 195 -7.53 -7.67 8.71
C ILE A 195 -6.55 -7.03 7.74
N VAL A 196 -5.90 -7.84 6.91
CA VAL A 196 -5.00 -7.33 5.86
C VAL A 196 -5.73 -7.37 4.52
N ALA A 197 -5.66 -6.28 3.76
CA ALA A 197 -6.24 -6.17 2.44
C ALA A 197 -5.21 -5.63 1.45
N ALA A 198 -5.11 -6.27 0.28
CA ALA A 198 -4.20 -5.87 -0.79
C ALA A 198 -4.74 -6.35 -2.13
N THR A 199 -4.51 -5.57 -3.19
CA THR A 199 -4.89 -5.99 -4.54
C THR A 199 -4.12 -7.22 -5.00
N PRO A 200 -4.67 -8.04 -5.92
CA PRO A 200 -3.97 -9.19 -6.47
C PRO A 200 -2.63 -8.82 -7.10
N HIS A 201 -2.57 -7.65 -7.76
CA HIS A 201 -1.35 -7.12 -8.35
C HIS A 201 -0.28 -6.89 -7.28
N LYS A 202 -0.60 -6.13 -6.21
CA LYS A 202 0.33 -5.91 -5.10
C LYS A 202 0.78 -7.23 -4.45
N LEU A 203 -0.11 -8.22 -4.31
CA LEU A 203 0.27 -9.52 -3.75
C LEU A 203 1.14 -10.37 -4.68
N ALA A 204 1.05 -10.20 -5.99
CA ALA A 204 1.89 -10.90 -6.96
C ALA A 204 3.34 -10.38 -6.93
N GLU A 205 3.53 -9.10 -6.67
CA GLU A 205 4.85 -8.46 -6.63
C GLU A 205 5.58 -8.66 -5.29
N LEU A 206 4.83 -8.80 -4.20
CA LEU A 206 5.39 -9.00 -2.86
C LEU A 206 5.64 -10.49 -2.65
N PRO A 207 6.87 -11.02 -2.57
CA PRO A 207 7.07 -12.45 -2.28
C PRO A 207 6.69 -12.81 -0.82
N PHE A 208 6.89 -11.87 0.10
CA PHE A 208 6.59 -12.00 1.54
C PHE A 208 5.92 -10.72 2.04
N LEU A 209 5.22 -10.82 3.16
CA LEU A 209 4.84 -9.68 3.98
C LEU A 209 5.78 -9.59 5.18
N TYR A 210 5.99 -8.38 5.68
CA TYR A 210 6.87 -8.12 6.81
C TYR A 210 6.10 -7.60 8.02
N VAL A 211 6.46 -8.12 9.19
CA VAL A 211 5.97 -7.66 10.48
C VAL A 211 7.19 -7.27 11.32
N ASP A 212 7.28 -5.99 11.65
CA ASP A 212 8.32 -5.44 12.52
C ASP A 212 7.61 -4.52 13.53
N SER A 213 7.04 -5.11 14.59
CA SER A 213 6.29 -4.37 15.60
C SER A 213 7.19 -3.68 16.64
N GLY A 214 8.49 -3.96 16.61
CA GLY A 214 9.45 -3.60 17.65
C GLY A 214 9.41 -4.50 18.89
N ASP A 215 8.56 -5.55 18.89
CA ASP A 215 8.46 -6.58 19.92
C ASP A 215 8.63 -7.96 19.26
N ALA A 216 9.82 -8.55 19.41
CA ALA A 216 10.16 -9.82 18.76
C ALA A 216 9.34 -11.02 19.25
N ASP A 217 8.76 -10.96 20.45
CA ASP A 217 7.85 -11.99 20.92
C ASP A 217 6.51 -11.87 20.17
N LEU A 218 6.01 -10.64 20.05
CA LEU A 218 4.79 -10.36 19.30
C LEU A 218 4.95 -10.72 17.81
N ASP A 219 6.08 -10.36 17.20
CA ASP A 219 6.33 -10.66 15.79
C ASP A 219 6.24 -12.17 15.55
N ARG A 220 6.87 -12.99 16.41
CA ARG A 220 6.77 -14.46 16.34
C ARG A 220 5.34 -14.99 16.50
N GLU A 221 4.49 -14.32 17.29
CA GLU A 221 3.09 -14.72 17.46
C GLU A 221 2.24 -14.60 16.17
N PHE A 222 2.66 -13.80 15.18
CA PHE A 222 1.98 -13.74 13.87
C PHE A 222 2.14 -15.03 13.04
N GLY A 223 3.10 -15.89 13.39
CA GLY A 223 3.38 -17.15 12.69
C GLY A 223 3.97 -16.95 11.29
N ASP A 224 3.89 -17.99 10.46
CA ASP A 224 4.58 -18.03 9.17
C ASP A 224 3.76 -17.45 8.00
N SER A 225 2.48 -17.19 8.20
CA SER A 225 1.59 -16.69 7.15
C SER A 225 0.31 -16.04 7.66
N ILE A 226 -0.22 -15.09 6.90
CA ILE A 226 -1.48 -14.38 7.17
C ILE A 226 -2.43 -14.48 5.99
N GLN A 227 -3.74 -14.38 6.25
CA GLN A 227 -4.75 -14.24 5.19
C GLN A 227 -4.87 -12.78 4.77
N VAL A 228 -4.88 -12.56 3.46
CA VAL A 228 -5.00 -11.24 2.85
C VAL A 228 -6.24 -11.22 1.96
N ILE A 229 -7.18 -10.32 2.25
CA ILE A 229 -8.33 -10.05 1.40
C ILE A 229 -7.82 -9.42 0.11
N SER A 230 -8.14 -10.04 -1.03
CA SER A 230 -7.65 -9.61 -2.35
C SER A 230 -8.73 -9.44 -3.41
N GLY A 231 -9.99 -9.60 -3.02
CA GLY A 231 -11.15 -9.38 -3.87
C GLY A 231 -12.43 -9.62 -3.09
N TYR A 232 -13.55 -9.69 -3.79
CA TYR A 232 -14.86 -9.90 -3.18
C TYR A 232 -14.99 -11.34 -2.71
N ARG A 233 -15.01 -11.56 -1.39
CA ARG A 233 -15.01 -12.90 -0.79
C ARG A 233 -13.82 -13.76 -1.23
N ILE A 234 -12.72 -13.13 -1.64
CA ILE A 234 -11.48 -13.80 -2.06
C ILE A 234 -10.36 -13.41 -1.10
N ALA A 235 -9.70 -14.41 -0.54
CA ALA A 235 -8.53 -14.23 0.30
C ALA A 235 -7.38 -15.13 -0.17
N GLN A 236 -6.16 -14.63 -0.05
CA GLN A 236 -4.93 -15.36 -0.36
C GLN A 236 -4.09 -15.50 0.90
N ARG A 237 -3.45 -16.65 1.11
CA ARG A 237 -2.50 -16.84 2.20
C ARG A 237 -1.12 -16.35 1.76
N LYS A 238 -0.52 -15.44 2.52
CA LYS A 238 0.78 -14.87 2.21
C LYS A 238 1.77 -15.13 3.34
N LYS A 239 2.99 -15.55 2.98
CA LYS A 239 4.05 -15.81 3.96
C LYS A 239 4.49 -14.53 4.65
N ILE A 240 4.75 -14.61 5.95
CA ILE A 240 5.27 -13.51 6.76
C ILE A 240 6.76 -13.73 7.01
N ARG A 241 7.51 -12.63 7.10
CA ARG A 241 8.84 -12.56 7.68
C ARG A 241 8.85 -11.54 8.82
N HIS A 242 9.58 -11.90 9.86
CA HIS A 242 9.83 -11.10 11.06
C HIS A 242 11.27 -10.59 11.01
#